data_AF-A0A259M7L1-F1
#
_entry.id   AF-A0A259M7L1-F1
#
_cell.length_a   1.000
_cell.length_b   1.000
_cell.length_c   1.000
_cell.angle_alpha   90.00
_cell.angle_beta   90.00
_cell.angle_gamma   90.00
#
_symmetry.space_group_name_H-M   'P 1'
#
loop_
_entity.id
_entity.type
_entity.pdbx_description
1 polymer ?
#
loop_
_entity_poly.entity_id
_entity_poly.type
_entity_poly.pdbx_seq_one_letter_code
_entity_poly.pdbx_strand_id
1 'polypeptide(L)' 'PVRGIRSVLKLDQQNFGSEGDLYLFGTVLSQFFALYASINAFHQLEVVNTDNQERYTWTLQQGQQPLM' A
#
# COMPACT_ATOMS: atom_id res chain seq x y z
N PRO A 1 -19.88 -8.40 8.44
CA PRO A 1 -18.54 -8.89 8.03
C PRO A 1 -17.72 -7.78 7.36
N VAL A 2 -16.61 -7.36 7.95
CA VAL A 2 -15.65 -6.46 7.32
C VAL A 2 -14.85 -7.24 6.30
N ARG A 3 -14.82 -6.79 5.04
CA ARG A 3 -14.00 -7.37 3.98
C ARG A 3 -12.74 -6.53 3.82
N GLY A 4 -11.57 -7.14 3.90
CA GLY A 4 -10.29 -6.45 3.72
C GLY A 4 -9.53 -7.01 2.54
N ILE A 5 -8.77 -6.16 1.84
CA ILE A 5 -7.77 -6.57 0.86
C ILE A 5 -6.39 -6.26 1.42
N ARG A 6 -5.51 -7.26 1.44
CA ARG A 6 -4.10 -7.08 1.76
C ARG A 6 -3.28 -7.28 0.49
N SER A 7 -2.58 -6.22 0.09
CA SER A 7 -1.67 -6.24 -1.06
C SER A 7 -0.23 -6.28 -0.56
N VAL A 8 0.57 -7.20 -1.11
CA VAL A 8 2.00 -7.31 -0.80
C VAL A 8 2.78 -7.02 -2.07
N LEU A 9 3.55 -5.94 -2.06
CA LEU A 9 4.47 -5.58 -3.14
C LEU A 9 5.90 -5.94 -2.74
N LYS A 10 6.66 -6.48 -3.70
CA LYS A 10 8.11 -6.63 -3.58
C LYS A 10 8.73 -5.60 -4.50
N LEU A 11 9.52 -4.70 -3.93
CA LEU A 11 10.19 -3.62 -4.67
C LEU A 11 11.69 -3.81 -4.56
N ASP A 12 12.36 -3.71 -5.69
CA ASP A 12 13.82 -3.70 -5.76
C ASP A 12 14.31 -2.25 -5.68
N GLN A 13 14.96 -1.91 -4.56
CA GLN A 13 15.49 -0.58 -4.26
C GLN A 13 16.45 -0.06 -5.33
N GLN A 14 17.14 -0.94 -6.09
CA GLN A 14 18.06 -0.51 -7.14
C GLN A 14 17.36 0.22 -8.29
N ASN A 15 16.03 0.10 -8.40
CA ASN A 15 15.22 0.81 -9.39
C ASN A 15 14.71 2.18 -8.89
N PHE A 16 15.10 2.59 -7.68
CA PHE A 16 14.71 3.86 -7.07
C PHE A 16 15.97 4.71 -6.76
N GLY A 17 15.81 6.03 -6.70
CA GLY A 17 16.92 6.93 -6.39
C GLY A 17 17.43 6.80 -4.95
N SER A 18 16.56 6.37 -4.04
CA SER A 18 16.85 6.19 -2.62
C SER A 18 15.78 5.32 -1.94
N GLU A 19 16.04 4.89 -0.70
CA GLU A 19 15.03 4.24 0.15
C GLU A 19 13.83 5.17 0.40
N GLY A 20 14.07 6.48 0.52
CA GLY A 20 13.01 7.48 0.68
C GLY A 20 12.07 7.54 -0.53
N ASP A 21 12.59 7.40 -1.75
CA ASP A 21 11.78 7.37 -2.96
C ASP A 21 10.91 6.11 -3.03
N LEU A 22 11.46 4.96 -2.62
CA LEU A 22 10.72 3.70 -2.50
C LEU A 22 9.57 3.83 -1.49
N TYR A 23 9.82 4.44 -0.33
CA TYR A 23 8.80 4.69 0.69
C TYR A 23 7.72 5.65 0.18
N LEU A 24 8.11 6.74 -0.48
CA LEU A 24 7.15 7.69 -1.08
C LEU A 24 6.28 7.02 -2.14
N PHE A 25 6.88 6.19 -3.00
CA PHE A 25 6.15 5.41 -3.99
C PHE A 25 5.12 4.47 -3.33
N GLY A 26 5.51 3.75 -2.28
CA GLY A 26 4.59 2.92 -1.51
C GLY A 26 3.47 3.73 -0.85
N THR A 27 3.77 4.94 -0.38
CA THR A 27 2.77 5.85 0.21
C THR A 27 1.72 6.27 -0.81
N VAL A 28 2.15 6.68 -2.01
CA VAL A 28 1.24 7.03 -3.11
C VAL A 28 0.39 5.84 -3.54
N LEU A 29 0.98 4.64 -3.64
CA LEU A 29 0.24 3.42 -3.94
C LEU A 29 -0.79 3.06 -2.86
N SER A 30 -0.45 3.22 -1.58
CA SER A 30 -1.37 2.97 -0.48
C SER A 30 -2.60 3.86 -0.61
N GLN A 31 -2.41 5.15 -0.90
CA GLN A 31 -3.51 6.09 -1.10
C GLN A 31 -4.30 5.76 -2.37
N PHE A 32 -3.63 5.39 -3.46
CA PHE A 32 -4.30 4.96 -4.69
C PHE A 32 -5.20 3.75 -4.44
N PHE A 33 -4.71 2.71 -3.75
CA PHE A 33 -5.51 1.53 -3.44
C PHE A 33 -6.69 1.82 -2.51
N ALA A 34 -6.55 2.77 -1.59
CA ALA A 34 -7.65 3.21 -0.73
C ALA A 34 -8.82 3.84 -1.53
N LEU A 35 -8.55 4.40 -2.71
CA LEU A 35 -9.61 4.93 -3.60
C LEU A 35 -10.43 3.82 -4.27
N TYR A 36 -9.90 2.61 -4.41
CA TYR A 36 -10.61 1.45 -4.98
C TYR A 36 -11.18 0.52 -3.91
N ALA A 37 -10.88 0.77 -2.63
CA ALA A 37 -11.55 0.10 -1.54
C ALA A 37 -12.96 0.66 -1.39
N SER A 38 -13.98 -0.20 -1.47
CA SER A 38 -15.36 0.18 -1.12
C SER A 38 -15.41 0.75 0.31
N ILE A 39 -16.36 1.64 0.64
CA ILE A 39 -16.56 2.17 2.00
C ILE A 39 -16.60 1.09 3.10
N ASN A 40 -17.08 -0.12 2.77
CA ASN A 40 -17.16 -1.24 3.70
C ASN A 40 -15.90 -2.13 3.74
N ALA A 41 -14.84 -1.71 3.06
CA ALA A 41 -13.59 -2.45 2.95
C ALA A 41 -12.40 -1.60 3.34
N PHE A 42 -11.42 -2.26 3.96
CA PHE A 42 -10.13 -1.67 4.25
C PHE A 42 -9.09 -2.21 3.27
N HIS A 43 -8.15 -1.37 2.89
CA HIS A 43 -6.97 -1.79 2.13
C HIS A 43 -5.73 -1.66 3.01
N GLN A 44 -4.93 -2.73 3.08
CA GLN A 44 -3.62 -2.71 3.72
C GLN A 44 -2.56 -2.99 2.67
N LEU A 45 -1.59 -2.08 2.54
CA LEU A 45 -0.43 -2.25 1.69
C LEU A 45 0.78 -2.64 2.54
N GLU A 46 1.46 -3.70 2.16
CA GLU A 46 2.79 -4.05 2.62
C GLU A 46 3.76 -3.99 1.45
N VAL A 47 4.86 -3.26 1.61
CA VAL A 47 5.99 -3.23 0.68
C VAL A 47 7.16 -3.93 1.34
N VAL A 48 7.76 -4.86 0.61
CA VAL A 48 8.99 -5.56 0.98
C VAL A 48 10.09 -5.07 0.07
N ASN A 49 11.12 -4.45 0.64
CA ASN A 49 12.34 -4.13 -0.08
C ASN A 49 13.13 -5.42 -0.29
N THR A 50 13.43 -5.79 -1.54
CA THR A 50 14.12 -7.04 -1.84
C THR A 50 15.63 -6.97 -1.59
N ASP A 51 16.19 -5.77 -1.46
CA ASP A 51 17.62 -5.55 -1.24
C ASP A 51 18.01 -5.85 0.21
N ASN A 52 17.28 -5.26 1.17
CA ASN A 52 17.56 -5.36 2.61
C ASN A 52 16.52 -6.19 3.40
N GLN A 53 15.46 -6.69 2.74
CA GLN A 53 14.32 -7.40 3.33
C GLN A 53 13.46 -6.59 4.32
N GLU A 54 13.63 -5.27 4.36
CA GLU A 54 12.79 -4.40 5.19
C GLU A 54 11.35 -4.36 4.69
N ARG A 55 10.43 -4.16 5.63
CA ARG A 55 9.00 -4.19 5.37
C ARG A 55 8.35 -2.91 5.86
N TYR A 56 7.69 -2.24 4.94
CA TYR A 56 6.90 -1.05 5.22
C TYR A 56 5.43 -1.41 5.12
N THR A 57 4.66 -1.09 6.16
CA THR A 57 3.21 -1.32 6.18
C THR A 57 2.52 0.02 6.36
N TRP A 58 1.62 0.34 5.44
CA TRP A 58 0.76 1.51 5.57
C TRP A 58 -0.52 1.12 6.29
N THR A 59 -0.88 1.92 7.29
CA THR A 59 -2.08 1.72 8.11
C THR A 59 -3.35 1.88 7.28
N LEU A 60 -4.36 1.15 7.72
CA LEU A 60 -5.67 1.02 7.08
C LEU A 60 -6.29 2.39 6.80
N GLN A 61 -6.42 2.74 5.53
CA GLN A 61 -7.25 3.86 5.10
C GLN A 61 -8.67 3.34 4.86
N GLN A 62 -9.67 3.97 5.48
CA GLN A 62 -11.07 3.68 5.19
C GLN A 62 -11.35 4.02 3.72
N GLY A 63 -11.96 3.07 2.99
CA GLY A 63 -12.36 3.27 1.61
C GLY A 63 -13.30 4.48 1.48
N GLN A 64 -13.07 5.32 0.47
CA GLN A 64 -13.87 6.53 0.24
C GLN A 64 -14.97 6.33 -0.82
N GLN A 65 -15.10 5.13 -1.40
CA GLN A 65 -16.06 4.88 -2.48
C GLN A 65 -17.50 4.73 -1.97
N PRO A 66 -18.42 5.64 -2.35
CA PRO A 66 -19.85 5.49 -2.10
C PRO A 66 -20.35 4.19 -2.72
N LEU A 67 -21.20 3.47 -1.98
CA LEU A 67 -21.96 2.36 -2.55
C LEU A 67 -22.89 2.96 -3.62
N MET A 68 -22.64 2.66 -4.90
CA MET A 68 -23.60 2.89 -5.99
C MET A 68 -24.67 1.82 -5.99
#